data_AF-A0A0U3HCE7-F1
#
_entry.id   AF-A0A0U3HCE7-F1
#
_cell.length_a   1.000
_cell.length_b   1.000
_cell.length_c   1.000
_cell.angle_alpha   90.00
_cell.angle_beta   90.00
_cell.angle_gamma   90.00
#
_symmetry.space_group_name_H-M   'P 1'
#
loop_
_entity.id
_entity.type
_entity.pdbx_description
1 polymer ?
#
loop_
_entity_poly.entity_id
_entity_poly.type
_entity_poly.pdbx_seq_one_letter_code
_entity_poly.pdbx_strand_id
1 'polypeptide(L)' 'MPKKNTRFLIDTNVFIAAVKKGWTKTMDLLLYLLTSDYELVGNDVLLAEY' A
#
# COMPACT_ATOMS: atom_id res chain seq x y z
N MET A 1 12.39 -11.00 -8.96
CA MET A 1 11.45 -11.26 -7.86
C MET A 1 12.14 -10.91 -6.55
N PRO A 2 11.45 -10.27 -5.59
CA PRO A 2 12.03 -10.03 -4.27
C PRO A 2 12.40 -11.36 -3.59
N LYS A 3 13.42 -11.31 -2.75
CA LYS A 3 13.88 -12.50 -2.02
C LYS A 3 12.82 -12.90 -1.00
N LYS A 4 12.81 -14.19 -0.62
CA LYS A 4 11.99 -14.70 0.48
C LYS A 4 12.21 -13.82 1.72
N ASN A 5 11.12 -13.43 2.40
CA ASN A 5 11.08 -12.52 3.57
C ASN A 5 11.39 -11.03 3.28
N THR A 6 11.20 -10.57 2.04
CA THR A 6 11.23 -9.12 1.75
C THR A 6 9.92 -8.49 2.18
N ARG A 7 9.99 -7.47 3.04
CA ARG A 7 8.84 -6.68 3.49
C ARG A 7 8.87 -5.31 2.84
N PHE A 8 7.70 -4.83 2.41
CA PHE A 8 7.54 -3.52 1.77
C PHE A 8 6.74 -2.61 2.67
N LEU A 9 7.33 -1.49 3.06
CA LEU A 9 6.61 -0.44 3.78
C LEU A 9 5.76 0.35 2.78
N ILE A 10 4.45 0.46 3.04
CA ILE A 10 3.60 1.37 2.28
C ILE A 10 3.82 2.78 2.82
N ASP A 11 4.32 3.67 1.97
CA ASP A 11 4.46 5.09 2.29
C ASP A 11 3.09 5.74 2.46
N THR A 12 2.98 6.65 3.43
CA THR A 12 1.75 7.39 3.73
C THR A 12 1.18 8.11 2.51
N ASN A 13 2.02 8.69 1.66
CA ASN A 13 1.58 9.39 0.46
C ASN A 13 1.01 8.44 -0.59
N VAL A 14 1.53 7.21 -0.67
CA VAL A 14 1.01 6.18 -1.58
C VAL A 14 -0.39 5.77 -1.14
N PHE A 15 -0.60 5.56 0.15
CA PHE A 15 -1.92 5.26 0.69
C PHE A 15 -2.89 6.42 0.50
N ILE A 16 -2.51 7.65 0.85
CA ILE A 16 -3.33 8.86 0.64
C ILE A 16 -3.69 9.01 -0.84
N ALA A 17 -2.74 8.83 -1.75
CA ALA A 17 -3.00 8.94 -3.20
C ALA A 17 -3.91 7.82 -3.74
N ALA A 18 -3.95 6.65 -3.08
CA ALA A 18 -4.90 5.59 -3.42
C ALA A 18 -6.33 5.93 -2.94
N VAL A 19 -6.49 6.52 -1.75
CA VAL A 19 -7.81 6.79 -1.15
C VAL A 19 -8.39 8.17 -1.50
N LYS A 20 -7.55 9.11 -1.95
CA LYS A 20 -7.97 10.49 -2.23
C LYS A 20 -8.82 10.56 -3.51
N LYS A 21 -10.13 10.79 -3.32
CA LYS A 21 -11.19 11.10 -4.31
C LYS A 21 -11.05 10.43 -5.68
N GLY A 22 -11.94 9.46 -5.92
CA GLY A 22 -12.06 8.77 -7.20
C GLY A 22 -11.11 7.59 -7.32
N TRP A 23 -11.28 6.79 -8.37
CA TRP A 23 -10.43 5.63 -8.64
C TRP A 23 -9.14 6.08 -9.33
N THR A 24 -8.00 5.91 -8.67
CA THR A 24 -6.69 6.33 -9.18
C THR A 24 -5.84 5.13 -9.63
N LYS A 25 -4.83 5.36 -10.46
CA LYS A 25 -3.83 4.33 -10.77
C LYS A 25 -3.08 3.84 -9.53
N THR A 26 -3.01 4.67 -8.48
CA THR A 26 -2.43 4.28 -7.20
C THR A 26 -3.34 3.30 -6.45
N MET A 27 -4.67 3.42 -6.62
CA MET A 27 -5.62 2.42 -6.13
C MET A 27 -5.43 1.07 -6.84
N ASP A 28 -5.25 1.06 -8.17
CA ASP A 28 -4.94 -0.16 -8.92
C ASP A 28 -3.65 -0.83 -8.42
N LEU A 29 -2.60 -0.03 -8.18
CA LEU A 29 -1.33 -0.52 -7.62
C LEU A 29 -1.53 -1.10 -6.22
N LEU A 30 -2.24 -0.39 -5.35
CA LEU A 30 -2.49 -0.83 -3.98
C LEU A 30 -3.26 -2.16 -3.96
N LEU A 31 -4.30 -2.29 -4.79
CA LEU A 31 -5.07 -3.53 -4.94
C LEU A 31 -4.19 -4.67 -5.46
N TYR A 32 -3.39 -4.43 -6.50
CA TYR A 32 -2.44 -5.42 -7.01
C TYR A 32 -1.51 -5.92 -5.90
N LEU A 33 -0.90 -5.01 -5.14
CA LEU A 33 0.01 -5.35 -4.05
C LEU A 33 -0.69 -6.15 -2.94
N LEU A 34 -1.91 -5.77 -2.56
CA LEU A 34 -2.71 -6.47 -1.54
C LEU A 34 -3.15 -7.88 -1.97
N THR A 35 -3.29 -8.12 -3.28
CA THR A 35 -3.62 -9.44 -3.84
C THR A 35 -2.39 -10.28 -4.24
N SER A 36 -1.19 -9.77 -4.01
CA SER A 36 0.07 -10.44 -4.35
C SER A 36 0.65 -11.18 -3.14
N ASP A 37 1.65 -12.04 -3.37
CA ASP A 37 2.43 -12.70 -2.31
C ASP A 37 3.43 -11.75 -1.59
N TYR A 38 3.19 -10.43 -1.62
CA TYR A 38 4.04 -9.45 -0.95
C TYR A 38 3.59 -9.23 0.48
N GLU A 39 4.56 -9.16 1.40
CA GLU A 39 4.30 -8.75 2.76
C GLU A 39 4.37 -7.22 2.84
N LEU A 40 3.19 -6.59 2.93
CA LEU A 40 3.05 -5.15 3.07
C LEU A 40 2.98 -4.78 4.55
N VAL A 41 3.79 -3.80 4.94
CA VAL A 41 3.80 -3.23 6.28
C VAL A 41 3.20 -1.83 6.19
N GLY A 42 2.19 -1.56 7.01
CA GLY A 42 1.63 -0.22 7.23
C GLY A 42 2.14 0.38 8.53
N ASN A 43 2.13 1.70 8.63
CA ASN A 43 2.37 2.40 9.89
C ASN A 43 1.02 2.57 10.62
N ASP A 44 0.95 2.24 11.91
CA ASP A 44 -0.27 2.38 12.72
C ASP A 44 -0.79 3.83 12.76
N VAL A 45 0.12 4.81 12.67
CA VAL A 45 -0.22 6.24 12.60
C VAL A 45 -1.03 6.55 11.33
N LEU A 46 -0.71 5.87 10.21
CA LEU A 46 -1.43 6.04 8.95
C LEU A 46 -2.88 5.57 9.04
N LEU A 47 -3.10 4.40 9.64
CA LEU A 47 -4.42 3.77 9.77
C LEU A 47 -5.32 4.51 10.76
N ALA A 48 -4.74 5.28 11.67
CA ALA A 48 -5.48 6.07 12.64
C ALA A 48 -5.99 7.40 12.07
N GLU A 49 -5.35 7.94 11.03
CA GLU A 49 -5.64 9.29 10.49
C GLU A 49 -6.61 9.29 9.29
N TYR A 50 -6.77 8.17 8.59
CA TYR A 50 -7.54 8.04 7.34
C TYR A 50 -8.42 6.79 7.33
#